data_AF-A0AAD4XV40-F1
#
_entry.id   AF-A0AAD4XV40-F1
#
_cell.length_a   1.000
_cell.length_b   1.000
_cell.length_c   1.000
_cell.angle_alpha   90.00
_cell.angle_beta   90.00
_cell.angle_gamma   90.00
#
_symmetry.space_group_name_H-M   'P 1'
#
loop_
_entity.id
_entity.type
_entity.pdbx_description
1 polymer ?
#
loop_
_entity_poly.entity_id
_entity_poly.type
_entity_poly.pdbx_seq_one_letter_code
_entity_poly.pdbx_strand_id
1 'polypeptide(L)'
;ELLLDFYTSSKKRKPEQIIIFRDGVSESQFNQVLNIELDQIIEACKFLDEKWSPKFTVIIAQKNHHSKFFQPNSPDNVPPGTVIDNKICHPRNNDFYMCAHAGMIGTTRPAHYHVLLDEIGFSADELQELVHNLSYVYQRSTTAISIVAPVAYAHLAATQVSTFTKFDEMSETSSSHGGMTSVGSAPVPELPRLHENVRSSMFFC
;
A
#
# COMPACT_ATOMS: atom_id res chain seq x y z
N GLU A 1 4.17 15.70 -4.69
CA GLU A 1 5.38 15.90 -3.85
C GLU A 1 6.38 14.75 -4.00
N LEU A 2 5.99 13.48 -3.80
CA LEU A 2 6.91 12.33 -3.91
C LEU A 2 7.78 12.27 -5.18
N LEU A 3 7.20 12.52 -6.37
CA LEU A 3 7.98 12.53 -7.62
C LEU A 3 9.02 13.66 -7.66
N LEU A 4 8.69 14.81 -7.08
CA LEU A 4 9.60 15.95 -6.98
C LEU A 4 10.70 15.71 -5.94
N ASP A 5 10.36 15.09 -4.81
CA ASP A 5 11.30 14.69 -3.76
C ASP A 5 12.29 13.65 -4.30
N PHE A 6 11.79 12.65 -5.03
CA PHE A 6 12.64 11.69 -5.73
C PHE A 6 13.53 12.38 -6.75
N TYR A 7 12.99 13.25 -7.60
CA TYR A 7 13.77 13.98 -8.60
C TYR A 7 14.90 14.81 -7.95
N THR A 8 14.59 15.50 -6.86
CA THR A 8 15.55 16.35 -6.14
C THR A 8 16.64 15.52 -5.45
N SER A 9 16.26 14.41 -4.80
CA SER A 9 17.19 13.53 -4.07
C SER A 9 18.01 12.60 -4.99
N SER A 10 17.52 12.29 -6.20
CA SER A 10 18.14 11.33 -7.12
C SER A 10 19.10 11.95 -8.14
N LYS A 11 19.59 13.17 -7.89
CA LYS A 11 20.40 13.98 -8.83
C LYS A 11 19.65 14.29 -10.13
N LYS A 12 18.38 14.72 -10.03
CA LYS A 12 17.53 15.09 -11.17
C LYS A 12 17.24 13.93 -12.11
N ARG A 13 17.11 12.71 -11.58
CA ARG A 13 16.70 11.54 -12.37
C ARG A 13 15.21 11.32 -12.22
N LYS A 14 14.58 10.89 -13.31
CA LYS A 14 13.18 10.47 -13.32
C LYS A 14 13.15 8.95 -13.31
N PRO A 15 12.30 8.31 -12.49
CA PRO A 15 12.21 6.87 -12.51
C PRO A 15 11.65 6.41 -13.86
N GLU A 16 12.28 5.41 -14.46
CA GLU A 16 11.79 4.77 -15.70
C GLU A 16 10.71 3.72 -15.40
N GLN A 17 10.65 3.28 -14.14
CA GLN A 17 9.78 2.22 -13.64
C GLN A 17 9.18 2.65 -12.30
N ILE A 18 7.88 2.46 -12.14
CA ILE A 18 7.14 2.79 -10.92
C ILE A 18 6.30 1.57 -10.52
N ILE A 19 6.57 1.05 -9.33
CA ILE A 19 5.82 -0.08 -8.75
C ILE A 19 4.92 0.47 -7.65
N ILE A 20 3.62 0.23 -7.77
CA ILE A 20 2.60 0.75 -6.87
C ILE A 20 2.01 -0.42 -6.09
N PHE A 21 2.20 -0.40 -4.77
CA PHE A 21 1.48 -1.29 -3.86
C PHE A 21 0.29 -0.55 -3.26
N ARG A 22 -0.92 -1.09 -3.47
CA ARG A 22 -2.17 -0.51 -2.99
C ARG A 22 -2.86 -1.47 -2.02
N ASP A 23 -3.11 -1.02 -0.79
CA ASP A 23 -3.88 -1.78 0.20
C ASP A 23 -5.21 -1.09 0.50
N GLY A 24 -6.23 -1.84 0.92
CA GLY A 24 -7.51 -1.28 1.36
C GLY A 24 -8.56 -1.15 0.26
N VAL A 25 -8.51 -2.02 -0.76
CA VAL A 25 -9.54 -2.12 -1.81
C VAL A 25 -10.03 -3.56 -1.95
N SER A 26 -11.32 -3.74 -2.24
CA SER A 26 -11.90 -5.02 -2.64
C SER A 26 -11.80 -5.24 -4.15
N GLU A 27 -12.01 -6.47 -4.62
CA GLU A 27 -11.98 -6.82 -6.04
C GLU A 27 -12.92 -5.94 -6.89
N SER A 28 -14.09 -5.58 -6.35
CA SER A 28 -15.04 -4.68 -7.00
C SER A 28 -14.49 -3.29 -7.33
N GLN A 29 -13.39 -2.88 -6.69
CA GLN A 29 -12.76 -1.58 -6.86
C GLN A 29 -11.50 -1.65 -7.73
N PHE A 30 -11.09 -2.81 -8.23
CA PHE A 30 -9.86 -2.94 -9.02
C PHE A 30 -9.87 -2.05 -10.27
N ASN A 31 -11.01 -1.99 -10.97
CA ASN A 31 -11.17 -1.09 -12.12
C ASN A 31 -11.07 0.39 -11.73
N GLN A 32 -11.48 0.75 -10.50
CA GLN A 32 -11.34 2.13 -10.02
C GLN A 32 -9.86 2.48 -9.77
N VAL A 33 -9.08 1.54 -9.25
CA VAL A 33 -7.63 1.75 -9.07
C VAL A 33 -6.95 1.99 -10.41
N LEU A 34 -7.26 1.19 -11.43
CA LEU A 34 -6.67 1.35 -12.76
C LEU A 34 -7.15 2.62 -13.48
N ASN A 35 -8.47 2.87 -13.53
CA ASN A 35 -9.03 3.93 -14.36
C ASN A 35 -9.10 5.30 -13.68
N ILE A 36 -8.74 5.39 -12.39
CA ILE A 36 -8.78 6.65 -11.63
C ILE A 36 -7.45 6.88 -10.95
N GLU A 37 -7.04 5.99 -10.04
CA GLU A 37 -5.82 6.23 -9.24
C GLU A 37 -4.56 6.21 -10.12
N LEU A 38 -4.41 5.21 -11.00
CA LEU A 38 -3.27 5.13 -11.90
C LEU A 38 -3.28 6.27 -12.93
N ASP A 39 -4.45 6.60 -13.51
CA ASP A 39 -4.58 7.72 -14.46
C ASP A 39 -4.14 9.05 -13.85
N GLN A 40 -4.53 9.33 -12.60
CA GLN A 40 -4.08 10.52 -11.86
C GLN A 40 -2.56 10.53 -11.64
N ILE A 41 -1.94 9.37 -11.40
CA ILE A 41 -0.48 9.26 -11.26
C ILE A 41 0.21 9.50 -12.62
N ILE A 42 -0.35 9.00 -13.71
CA ILE A 42 0.14 9.24 -15.08
C ILE A 42 0.05 10.73 -15.40
N GLU A 43 -1.07 11.39 -15.09
CA GLU A 43 -1.24 12.84 -15.26
C GLU A 43 -0.21 13.63 -14.44
N ALA A 44 0.08 13.22 -13.20
CA ALA A 44 1.10 13.85 -12.39
C ALA A 44 2.52 13.71 -12.99
N CYS A 45 2.82 12.57 -13.64
CA CYS A 45 4.07 12.39 -14.37
C CYS A 45 4.17 13.34 -15.58
N LYS A 46 3.11 13.40 -16.39
CA LYS A 46 3.01 14.29 -17.57
C LYS A 46 3.07 15.76 -17.19
N PHE A 47 2.49 16.13 -16.05
CA PHE A 47 2.56 17.50 -15.52
C PHE A 47 3.99 17.94 -15.21
N LEU A 48 4.82 17.01 -14.69
CA LEU A 48 6.23 17.29 -14.43
C LEU A 48 7.09 17.33 -15.71
N ASP A 49 6.77 16.48 -16.68
CA ASP A 49 7.36 16.50 -18.03
C ASP A 49 6.49 15.69 -18.99
N GLU A 50 5.98 16.37 -20.01
CA GLU A 50 5.09 15.79 -21.02
C GLU A 50 5.74 14.63 -21.79
N LYS A 51 7.07 14.59 -21.88
CA LYS A 51 7.81 13.51 -22.56
C LYS A 51 8.12 12.32 -21.65
N TRP A 52 7.91 12.46 -20.34
CA TRP A 52 8.22 11.41 -19.40
C TRP A 52 7.09 10.38 -19.32
N SER A 53 7.41 9.14 -19.70
CA SER A 53 6.48 8.01 -19.73
C SER A 53 7.10 6.81 -19.02
N PRO A 54 7.04 6.73 -17.68
CA PRO A 54 7.53 5.57 -16.96
C PRO A 54 6.62 4.35 -17.20
N LYS A 55 7.19 3.16 -17.00
CA LYS A 55 6.42 1.91 -16.97
C LYS A 55 5.84 1.69 -15.58
N PHE A 56 4.61 1.21 -15.51
CA PHE A 56 3.90 0.94 -14.26
C PHE A 56 3.66 -0.55 -14.01
N THR A 57 3.82 -0.94 -12.75
CA THR A 57 3.29 -2.20 -12.22
C THR A 57 2.42 -1.89 -11.01
N VAL A 58 1.15 -2.32 -11.04
CA VAL A 58 0.16 -2.04 -9.99
C VAL A 58 -0.23 -3.34 -9.31
N ILE A 59 0.00 -3.40 -7.99
CA ILE A 59 -0.19 -4.59 -7.18
C ILE A 59 -1.10 -4.24 -6.01
N ILE A 60 -2.27 -4.88 -5.92
CA ILE A 60 -3.10 -4.80 -4.73
C ILE A 60 -2.56 -5.77 -3.69
N ALA A 61 -2.37 -5.31 -2.45
CA ALA A 61 -2.05 -6.17 -1.32
C ALA A 61 -3.25 -6.22 -0.38
N GLN A 62 -3.81 -7.41 -0.15
CA GLN A 62 -4.97 -7.63 0.72
C GLN A 62 -4.60 -8.51 1.90
N LYS A 63 -4.70 -7.97 3.12
CA LYS A 63 -4.54 -8.75 4.36
C LYS A 63 -5.87 -9.13 5.01
N ASN A 64 -6.99 -8.54 4.56
CA ASN A 64 -8.30 -8.74 5.16
C ASN A 64 -9.16 -9.69 4.34
N HIS A 65 -8.81 -10.98 4.38
CA HIS A 65 -9.57 -12.06 3.73
C HIS A 65 -9.72 -13.27 4.67
N HIS A 66 -10.43 -14.30 4.21
CA HIS A 66 -10.76 -15.50 5.00
C HIS A 66 -9.83 -16.71 4.74
N SER A 67 -9.02 -16.68 3.69
CA SER A 67 -8.07 -17.76 3.36
C SER A 67 -7.01 -17.97 4.44
N LYS A 68 -6.73 -19.23 4.76
CA LYS A 68 -5.71 -19.70 5.72
C LYS A 68 -5.03 -20.94 5.15
N PHE A 69 -3.74 -21.11 5.43
CA PHE A 69 -2.95 -22.24 4.95
C PHE A 69 -2.38 -23.05 6.10
N PHE A 70 -2.37 -24.37 5.93
CA PHE A 70 -1.95 -25.33 6.95
C PHE A 70 -1.01 -26.36 6.36
N GLN A 71 -0.07 -26.83 7.17
CA GLN A 71 0.77 -27.97 6.80
C GLN A 71 -0.01 -29.28 6.98
N PRO A 72 0.08 -30.24 6.03
CA PRO A 72 -0.55 -31.55 6.21
C PRO A 72 -0.03 -32.24 7.47
N ASN A 73 -0.94 -32.75 8.31
CA ASN A 73 -0.63 -33.50 9.53
C ASN A 73 0.25 -32.76 10.56
N SER A 74 0.31 -31.42 10.51
CA SER A 74 0.99 -30.61 11.51
C SER A 74 0.04 -29.54 12.07
N PRO A 75 0.09 -29.25 13.39
CA PRO A 75 -0.62 -28.12 13.98
C PRO A 75 0.05 -26.77 13.65
N ASP A 76 1.25 -26.78 13.05
CA ASP A 76 2.04 -25.59 12.79
C ASP A 76 1.52 -24.80 11.59
N ASN A 77 1.80 -23.50 11.62
CA ASN A 77 1.64 -22.64 10.45
C ASN A 77 2.56 -23.07 9.31
N VAL A 78 2.18 -22.76 8.07
CA VAL A 78 3.10 -22.93 6.94
C VAL A 78 4.40 -22.12 7.15
N PRO A 79 5.55 -22.60 6.64
CA PRO A 79 6.82 -21.89 6.80
C PRO A 79 6.76 -20.46 6.22
N PRO A 80 7.47 -19.49 6.83
CA PRO A 80 7.63 -18.17 6.23
C PRO A 80 8.26 -18.26 4.84
N GLY A 81 7.78 -17.44 3.91
CA GLY A 81 8.12 -17.50 2.48
C GLY A 81 7.26 -18.46 1.67
N THR A 82 6.27 -19.14 2.26
CA THR A 82 5.34 -19.99 1.50
C THR A 82 4.53 -19.12 0.53
N VAL A 83 4.55 -19.48 -0.75
CA VAL A 83 3.76 -18.87 -1.83
C VAL A 83 2.73 -19.85 -2.36
N ILE A 84 1.52 -19.37 -2.63
CA ILE A 84 0.45 -20.13 -3.29
C ILE A 84 -0.05 -19.30 -4.47
N ASP A 85 0.26 -19.73 -5.68
CA ASP A 85 -0.06 -19.07 -6.95
C ASP A 85 -0.89 -19.95 -7.89
N ASN A 86 -1.36 -21.10 -7.40
CA ASN A 86 -2.06 -22.10 -8.20
C ASN A 86 -3.28 -22.67 -7.48
N LYS A 87 -4.16 -23.32 -8.26
CA LYS A 87 -5.40 -24.02 -7.87
C LYS A 87 -6.50 -23.15 -7.24
N ILE A 88 -6.17 -22.35 -6.23
CA ILE A 88 -7.08 -21.50 -5.49
C ILE A 88 -7.02 -20.03 -5.92
N CYS A 89 -5.97 -19.64 -6.65
CA CYS A 89 -5.84 -18.33 -7.26
C CYS A 89 -6.83 -18.14 -8.42
N HIS A 90 -7.00 -16.90 -8.86
CA HIS A 90 -7.90 -16.57 -9.94
C HIS A 90 -7.49 -17.29 -11.24
N PRO A 91 -8.42 -17.92 -11.98
CA PRO A 91 -8.07 -18.75 -13.14
C PRO A 91 -7.49 -17.99 -14.34
N ARG A 92 -7.55 -16.65 -14.32
CA ARG A 92 -7.13 -15.79 -15.43
C ARG A 92 -6.29 -14.58 -15.03
N ASN A 93 -6.32 -14.20 -13.75
CA ASN A 93 -5.63 -13.00 -13.30
C ASN A 93 -4.33 -13.44 -12.65
N ASN A 94 -3.35 -12.56 -12.62
CA ASN A 94 -2.10 -12.84 -11.93
C ASN A 94 -2.28 -12.47 -10.45
N ASP A 95 -2.52 -13.47 -9.62
CA ASP A 95 -2.64 -13.33 -8.17
C ASP A 95 -1.94 -14.47 -7.44
N PHE A 96 -1.46 -14.17 -6.24
CA PHE A 96 -0.80 -15.12 -5.37
C PHE A 96 -0.96 -14.77 -3.90
N TYR A 97 -0.97 -15.78 -3.06
CA TYR A 97 -0.87 -15.62 -1.62
C TYR A 97 0.57 -15.78 -1.17
N MET A 98 0.98 -15.00 -0.17
CA MET A 98 2.28 -15.12 0.47
C MET A 98 2.18 -15.08 1.99
N CYS A 99 2.73 -16.10 2.64
CA CYS A 99 2.99 -16.12 4.08
C CYS A 99 4.41 -15.62 4.34
N ALA A 100 4.66 -14.31 4.24
CA ALA A 100 6.02 -13.75 4.31
C ALA A 100 6.71 -13.89 5.69
N HIS A 101 5.95 -14.02 6.77
CA HIS A 101 6.45 -14.00 8.15
C HIS A 101 6.02 -15.24 8.93
N ALA A 102 6.77 -15.57 9.98
CA ALA A 102 6.40 -16.62 10.92
C ALA A 102 5.35 -16.07 11.90
N GLY A 103 4.12 -16.59 11.86
CA GLY A 103 3.11 -16.25 12.85
C GLY A 103 3.45 -16.87 14.21
N MET A 104 3.81 -16.02 15.18
CA MET A 104 4.19 -16.45 16.54
C MET A 104 3.02 -17.04 17.34
N ILE A 105 1.80 -16.54 17.09
CA ILE A 105 0.60 -16.91 17.85
C ILE A 105 -0.56 -17.09 16.89
N GLY A 106 -1.30 -18.19 17.04
CA GLY A 106 -2.49 -18.49 16.25
C GLY A 106 -2.15 -18.86 14.80
N THR A 107 -3.19 -18.82 13.94
CA THR A 107 -3.02 -19.13 12.51
C THR A 107 -2.51 -17.92 11.75
N THR A 108 -1.41 -18.10 11.02
CA THR A 108 -0.83 -17.07 10.14
C THR A 108 -1.84 -16.72 9.06
N ARG A 109 -2.09 -15.42 8.89
CA ARG A 109 -2.86 -14.92 7.75
C ARG A 109 -1.89 -14.52 6.63
N PRO A 110 -1.94 -15.17 5.46
CA PRO A 110 -1.18 -14.74 4.29
C PRO A 110 -1.67 -13.37 3.82
N ALA A 111 -0.85 -12.64 3.07
CA ALA A 111 -1.32 -11.54 2.25
C ALA A 111 -1.65 -12.08 0.85
N HIS A 112 -2.77 -11.62 0.27
CA HIS A 112 -3.18 -11.92 -1.10
C HIS A 112 -2.80 -10.75 -2.00
N TYR A 113 -1.97 -11.01 -2.99
CA TYR A 113 -1.49 -10.03 -3.94
C TYR A 113 -2.17 -10.23 -5.29
N HIS A 114 -2.72 -9.15 -5.85
CA HIS A 114 -3.31 -9.14 -7.20
C HIS A 114 -2.53 -8.17 -8.08
N VAL A 115 -1.96 -8.66 -9.17
CA VAL A 115 -1.26 -7.84 -10.15
C VAL A 115 -2.29 -7.33 -11.16
N LEU A 116 -2.64 -6.05 -11.08
CA LEU A 116 -3.65 -5.45 -11.95
C LEU A 116 -3.06 -4.97 -13.27
N LEU A 117 -1.80 -4.52 -13.24
CA LEU A 117 -1.06 -4.04 -14.40
C LEU A 117 0.42 -4.39 -14.22
N ASP A 118 1.07 -4.79 -15.30
CA ASP A 118 2.52 -4.94 -15.36
C ASP A 118 3.09 -4.59 -16.74
N GLU A 119 3.56 -3.34 -16.88
CA GLU A 119 4.25 -2.85 -18.09
C GLU A 119 5.77 -3.07 -18.02
N ILE A 120 6.28 -3.37 -16.82
CA ILE A 120 7.68 -3.67 -16.58
C ILE A 120 8.02 -5.04 -17.18
N GLY A 121 7.12 -6.01 -17.00
CA GLY A 121 7.22 -7.35 -17.57
C GLY A 121 7.89 -8.35 -16.64
N PHE A 122 7.53 -8.32 -15.36
CA PHE A 122 7.98 -9.29 -14.38
C PHE A 122 7.44 -10.69 -14.69
N SER A 123 8.29 -11.69 -14.50
CA SER A 123 7.84 -13.06 -14.28
C SER A 123 7.17 -13.20 -12.91
N ALA A 124 6.39 -14.27 -12.73
CA ALA A 124 5.77 -14.57 -11.43
C ALA A 124 6.83 -14.73 -10.33
N ASP A 125 7.92 -15.44 -10.61
CA ASP A 125 9.01 -15.67 -9.67
C ASP A 125 9.69 -14.36 -9.24
N GLU A 126 10.03 -13.48 -10.19
CA GLU A 126 10.65 -12.19 -9.88
C GLU A 126 9.74 -11.31 -9.02
N LEU A 127 8.43 -11.30 -9.30
CA LEU A 127 7.49 -10.49 -8.55
C LEU A 127 7.26 -11.03 -7.14
N GLN A 128 7.15 -12.36 -7.00
CA GLN A 128 7.03 -13.01 -5.71
C GLN A 128 8.29 -12.79 -4.87
N GLU A 129 9.48 -12.91 -5.47
CA GLU A 129 10.75 -12.61 -4.80
C GLU A 129 10.83 -11.13 -4.37
N LEU A 130 10.44 -10.19 -5.24
CA LEU A 130 10.38 -8.77 -4.91
C LEU A 130 9.47 -8.51 -3.70
N VAL A 131 8.26 -9.09 -3.70
CA VAL A 131 7.32 -8.95 -2.60
C VAL A 131 7.90 -9.52 -1.30
N HIS A 132 8.52 -10.70 -1.36
CA HIS A 132 9.12 -11.32 -0.19
C HIS A 132 10.27 -10.48 0.37
N ASN A 133 11.17 -9.98 -0.49
CA ASN A 133 12.27 -9.10 -0.11
C ASN A 133 11.76 -7.80 0.54
N LEU A 134 10.70 -7.20 -0.01
CA LEU A 134 10.09 -6.00 0.56
C LEU A 134 9.44 -6.21 1.92
N SER A 135 9.13 -7.46 2.31
CA SER A 135 8.68 -7.78 3.66
C SER A 135 9.80 -7.73 4.71
N TYR A 136 11.09 -7.77 4.32
CA TYR A 136 12.23 -7.68 5.24
C TYR A 136 12.79 -6.27 5.45
N VAL A 137 12.40 -5.29 4.63
CA VAL A 137 12.95 -3.92 4.69
C VAL A 137 12.12 -2.96 5.56
N TYR A 138 11.36 -3.50 6.51
CA TYR A 138 10.59 -2.72 7.47
C TYR A 138 11.43 -2.36 8.70
N GLN A 139 11.81 -1.08 8.82
CA GLN A 139 12.83 -0.63 9.78
C GLN A 139 12.47 -0.80 11.26
N ARG A 140 11.18 -0.96 11.58
CA ARG A 140 10.72 -1.13 12.98
C ARG A 140 10.73 -2.60 13.44
N SER A 141 11.23 -3.51 12.60
CA SER A 141 11.28 -4.95 12.88
C SER A 141 12.62 -5.53 12.41
N THR A 142 13.15 -6.50 13.17
CA THR A 142 14.31 -7.31 12.75
C THR A 142 13.91 -8.60 12.02
N THR A 143 12.60 -8.84 11.86
CA THR A 143 12.01 -9.97 11.15
C THR A 143 11.09 -9.49 10.04
N ALA A 144 10.83 -10.36 9.04
CA ALA A 144 9.84 -10.08 8.02
C ALA A 144 8.47 -9.74 8.63
N ILE A 145 7.79 -8.78 8.01
CA ILE A 145 6.41 -8.45 8.31
C ILE A 145 5.45 -9.14 7.34
N SER A 146 4.16 -9.18 7.71
CA SER A 146 3.14 -9.92 6.96
C SER A 146 2.76 -9.34 5.59
N ILE A 147 3.25 -8.16 5.26
CA ILE A 147 2.93 -7.40 4.04
C ILE A 147 4.20 -6.64 3.61
N VAL A 148 4.22 -6.04 2.43
CA VAL A 148 5.40 -5.28 1.98
C VAL A 148 5.59 -4.01 2.81
N ALA A 149 6.84 -3.62 3.06
CA ALA A 149 7.17 -2.42 3.85
C ALA A 149 6.50 -1.12 3.35
N PRO A 150 6.39 -0.83 2.03
CA PRO A 150 5.70 0.38 1.56
C PRO A 150 4.26 0.49 2.06
N VAL A 151 3.51 -0.62 2.09
CA VAL A 151 2.14 -0.65 2.60
C VAL A 151 2.12 -0.42 4.12
N ALA A 152 3.02 -1.07 4.86
CA ALA A 152 3.12 -0.85 6.31
C ALA A 152 3.45 0.61 6.65
N TYR A 153 4.34 1.25 5.90
CA TYR A 153 4.64 2.67 6.06
C TYR A 153 3.45 3.58 5.72
N ALA A 154 2.68 3.26 4.68
CA ALA A 154 1.45 4.00 4.37
C ALA A 154 0.43 3.91 5.51
N HIS A 155 0.28 2.74 6.16
CA HIS A 155 -0.58 2.59 7.35
C HIS A 155 -0.09 3.41 8.53
N LEU A 156 1.22 3.43 8.80
CA LEU A 156 1.78 4.27 9.86
C LEU A 156 1.53 5.76 9.59
N ALA A 157 1.76 6.22 8.35
CA ALA A 157 1.51 7.60 7.96
C ALA A 157 0.03 7.98 8.13
N ALA A 158 -0.89 7.13 7.64
CA ALA A 158 -2.33 7.35 7.79
C ALA A 158 -2.77 7.37 9.26
N THR A 159 -2.23 6.46 10.08
CA THR A 159 -2.49 6.42 11.53
C THR A 159 -2.02 7.70 12.21
N GLN A 160 -0.81 8.16 11.89
CA GLN A 160 -0.24 9.37 12.47
C GLN A 160 -1.06 10.61 12.10
N VAL A 161 -1.44 10.77 10.82
CA VAL A 161 -2.29 11.89 10.39
C VAL A 161 -3.67 11.83 11.05
N SER A 162 -4.25 10.65 11.22
CA SER A 162 -5.54 10.48 11.92
C SER A 162 -5.50 10.96 13.37
N THR A 163 -4.34 10.88 14.05
CA THR A 163 -4.22 11.43 15.40
C THR A 163 -4.34 12.95 15.39
N PHE A 164 -3.68 13.64 14.46
CA PHE A 164 -3.71 15.10 14.36
C PHE A 164 -5.12 15.63 14.05
N THR A 165 -5.81 15.00 13.09
CA THR A 165 -7.19 15.41 12.75
C THR A 165 -8.15 15.25 13.93
N LYS A 166 -7.97 14.23 14.77
CA LYS A 166 -8.78 14.05 15.99
C LYS A 166 -8.49 15.10 17.04
N PHE A 167 -7.23 15.53 17.20
CA PHE A 167 -6.88 16.62 18.10
C PHE A 167 -7.53 17.95 17.66
N ASP A 168 -7.56 18.22 16.36
CA ASP A 168 -8.22 19.40 15.82
C ASP A 168 -9.74 19.38 16.07
N GLU A 169 -10.40 18.24 15.83
CA GLU A 169 -11.83 18.06 16.18
C GLU A 169 -12.11 18.25 17.67
N MET A 170 -11.23 17.74 18.55
CA MET A 170 -11.37 17.95 20.00
C MET A 170 -11.16 19.41 20.40
N SER A 171 -10.31 20.17 19.70
CA SER A 171 -10.11 21.60 19.94
C SER A 171 -11.32 22.45 19.52
N GLU A 172 -12.01 22.05 18.45
CA GLU A 172 -13.24 22.67 17.91
C GLU A 172 -14.49 22.37 18.76
N THR A 173 -14.48 21.36 19.66
CA THR A 173 -15.60 21.11 20.59
C THR A 173 -15.74 22.15 21.71
N SER A 174 -14.97 23.24 21.65
CA SER A 174 -15.03 24.37 22.56
C SER A 174 -15.99 25.50 22.13
N SER A 175 -17.02 25.28 21.30
CA SER A 175 -18.07 26.30 21.12
C SER A 175 -19.40 25.83 20.50
N SER A 176 -20.46 26.07 21.28
CA SER A 176 -21.88 26.33 20.95
C SER A 176 -22.72 25.33 20.14
N HIS A 177 -23.83 24.94 20.79
CA HIS A 177 -25.06 24.41 20.22
C HIS A 177 -25.56 25.15 18.97
N GLY A 178 -26.02 24.39 17.98
CA GLY A 178 -26.88 24.88 16.89
C GLY A 178 -26.95 23.89 15.73
N GLY A 179 -27.96 23.02 15.72
CA GLY A 179 -28.13 22.02 14.66
C GLY A 179 -28.58 22.60 13.32
N MET A 180 -28.15 21.97 12.22
CA MET A 180 -28.97 21.74 11.02
C MET A 180 -28.30 20.67 10.15
N THR A 181 -29.04 19.63 9.75
CA THR A 181 -28.56 18.55 8.87
C THR A 181 -28.59 18.99 7.42
N SER A 182 -27.42 19.26 6.82
CA SER A 182 -27.28 19.39 5.37
C SER A 182 -26.90 18.05 4.75
N VAL A 183 -27.70 17.60 3.78
CA VAL A 183 -27.40 16.48 2.90
C VAL A 183 -26.49 17.02 1.80
N GLY A 184 -25.21 17.16 2.11
CA GLY A 184 -24.14 17.42 1.16
C GLY A 184 -22.94 16.59 1.58
N SER A 185 -22.16 16.10 0.61
CA SER A 185 -20.85 15.51 0.90
C SER A 185 -20.07 16.51 1.75
N ALA A 186 -19.83 16.17 3.02
CA ALA A 186 -19.06 17.00 3.93
C ALA A 186 -17.74 17.37 3.23
N PRO A 187 -17.32 18.65 3.25
CA PRO A 187 -16.03 19.03 2.69
C PRO A 187 -14.97 18.16 3.36
N VAL A 188 -14.16 17.44 2.58
CA VAL A 188 -13.00 16.75 3.14
C VAL A 188 -12.09 17.85 3.69
N PRO A 189 -11.84 17.90 5.02
CA PRO A 189 -10.99 18.92 5.60
C PRO A 189 -9.62 18.87 4.93
N GLU A 190 -9.05 20.03 4.59
CA GLU A 190 -7.68 20.06 4.09
C GLU A 190 -6.76 19.47 5.15
N LEU A 191 -5.96 18.47 4.76
CA LEU A 191 -5.00 17.86 5.66
C LEU A 191 -3.95 18.90 6.08
N PRO A 192 -3.60 18.97 7.38
CA PRO A 192 -2.60 19.92 7.85
C PRO A 192 -1.25 19.64 7.17
N ARG A 193 -0.61 20.70 6.69
CA ARG A 193 0.71 20.59 6.05
C ARG A 193 1.78 20.30 7.11
N LEU A 194 2.63 19.33 6.81
CA LEU A 194 3.79 19.03 7.64
C LEU A 194 4.81 20.18 7.57
N HIS A 195 5.45 20.45 8.72
CA HIS A 195 6.54 21.41 8.79
C HIS A 195 7.71 20.99 7.87
N GLU A 196 8.41 21.95 7.27
CA GLU A 196 9.47 21.69 6.28
C GLU A 196 10.59 20.79 6.81
N ASN A 197 10.91 20.88 8.10
CA ASN A 197 11.90 20.03 8.78
C ASN A 197 11.49 18.56 8.93
N VAL A 198 10.21 18.24 8.71
CA VAL A 198 9.64 16.91 8.98
C VAL A 198 9.05 16.27 7.73
N ARG A 199 8.60 17.06 6.74
CA ARG A 199 7.92 16.54 5.54
C ARG A 199 8.71 15.51 4.73
N SER A 200 10.05 15.56 4.79
CA SER A 200 10.96 14.63 4.10
C SER A 200 11.51 13.53 5.00
N SER A 201 11.07 13.45 6.25
CA SER A 201 11.46 12.39 7.19
C SER A 201 10.38 11.32 7.32
N MET A 202 10.76 10.15 7.84
CA MET A 202 9.80 9.09 8.19
C MET A 202 9.20 9.34 9.58
N PHE A 203 8.60 10.51 9.81
CA PHE A 203 8.06 10.94 11.11
C PHE A 203 6.98 10.01 11.71
N PHE A 204 6.41 9.14 10.88
CA PHE A 204 5.42 8.13 11.25
C PHE A 204 6.05 6.82 11.77
N CYS A 205 7.38 6.70 11.74
CA CYS A 205 8.09 5.51 12.21
C CYS A 205 8.51 5.59 13.67
#